data_AF-A0A1Y4BY68-F1
#
_entry.id   AF-A0A1Y4BY68-F1
#
_cell.length_a   1.000
_cell.length_b   1.000
_cell.length_c   1.000
_cell.angle_alpha   90.00
_cell.angle_beta   90.00
_cell.angle_gamma   90.00
#
_symmetry.space_group_name_H-M   'P 1'
#
loop_
_entity.id
_entity.type
_entity.pdbx_description
1 polymer ?
#
loop_
_entity_poly.entity_id
_entity_poly.type
_entity_poly.pdbx_seq_one_letter_code
_entity_poly.pdbx_strand_id
1 'polypeptide(L)' 'PPPPPRRKAKAEKKEGLLSGLLKSLKLEELDSGDVLLLLILLLLLLDGDDMELVIALGLILLLGFGGDQTD' A
#
# COMPACT_ATOMS: atom_id res chain seq x y z
N PRO A 1 6.60 -47.87 13.81
CA PRO A 1 7.44 -46.75 13.30
C PRO A 1 6.67 -45.43 13.48
N PRO A 2 7.24 -44.39 14.11
CA PRO A 2 6.55 -43.12 14.25
C PRO A 2 6.50 -42.39 12.90
N PRO A 3 5.41 -41.70 12.57
CA PRO A 3 5.28 -40.93 11.33
C PRO A 3 6.27 -39.74 11.34
N PRO A 4 6.85 -39.37 10.18
CA PRO A 4 7.76 -38.23 10.11
C PRO A 4 7.01 -36.94 10.45
N PRO A 5 7.64 -35.98 11.17
CA PRO A 5 7.04 -34.67 11.40
C PRO A 5 6.79 -34.00 10.06
N ARG A 6 5.51 -33.73 9.76
CA ARG A 6 5.10 -32.93 8.61
C ARG A 6 5.75 -31.56 8.75
N ARG A 7 6.82 -31.35 8.00
CA ARG A 7 7.46 -30.05 7.78
C ARG A 7 6.34 -29.11 7.32
N LYS A 8 5.89 -28.20 8.20
CA LYS A 8 4.96 -27.14 7.81
C LYS A 8 5.67 -26.32 6.76
N ALA A 9 5.39 -26.62 5.50
CA ALA A 9 5.95 -25.94 4.35
C ALA A 9 5.40 -24.52 4.35
N LYS A 10 6.10 -23.61 5.03
CA LYS A 10 6.60 -22.32 4.51
C LYS A 10 5.74 -21.67 3.40
N ALA A 11 4.43 -21.57 3.56
CA ALA A 11 3.53 -20.84 2.67
C ALA A 11 3.20 -19.42 3.18
N GLU A 12 3.52 -19.13 4.44
CA GLU A 12 3.03 -17.94 5.16
C GLU A 12 3.81 -16.63 4.89
N LYS A 13 4.82 -16.64 4.01
CA LYS A 13 5.78 -15.51 3.94
C LYS A 13 5.35 -14.34 3.05
N LYS A 14 4.35 -14.51 2.17
CA LYS A 14 3.87 -13.44 1.27
C LYS A 14 2.75 -12.60 1.88
N GLU A 15 1.85 -13.23 2.63
CA GLU A 15 0.73 -12.54 3.28
C GLU A 15 1.23 -11.53 4.33
N GLY A 16 2.33 -11.83 5.02
CA GLY A 16 2.94 -10.93 5.99
C GLY A 16 3.62 -9.70 5.39
N LEU A 17 4.13 -9.75 4.15
CA LEU A 17 4.81 -8.61 3.52
C LEU A 17 3.80 -7.55 3.10
N LEU A 18 2.73 -7.96 2.41
CA LEU A 18 1.68 -7.05 2.01
C LEU A 18 0.96 -6.49 3.24
N SER A 19 0.63 -7.34 4.23
CA SER A 19 0.05 -6.87 5.50
C SER A 19 0.95 -5.88 6.25
N GLY A 20 2.27 -6.07 6.20
CA GLY A 20 3.25 -5.14 6.78
C GLY A 20 3.32 -3.81 6.04
N LEU A 21 3.31 -3.82 4.70
CA LEU A 21 3.25 -2.60 3.90
C LEU A 21 1.94 -1.84 4.12
N LEU A 22 0.80 -2.54 4.18
CA LEU A 22 -0.51 -1.93 4.44
C LEU A 22 -0.56 -1.28 5.84
N LYS A 23 0.08 -1.90 6.84
CA LYS A 23 0.26 -1.31 8.17
C LYS A 23 1.19 -0.10 8.17
N SER A 24 2.31 -0.17 7.45
CA SER A 24 3.24 0.97 7.31
C SER A 24 2.61 2.15 6.58
N LEU A 25 1.69 1.89 5.64
CA LEU A 25 0.92 2.90 4.93
C LEU A 25 -0.31 3.39 5.71
N LYS A 26 -0.48 2.97 6.98
CA LYS A 26 -1.58 3.37 7.86
C LYS A 26 -2.95 3.38 7.14
N LEU A 27 -3.30 2.27 6.47
CA LEU A 27 -4.60 2.12 5.79
C LEU A 27 -5.82 2.38 6.69
N GLU A 28 -5.64 2.33 8.00
CA GLU A 28 -6.68 2.60 9.01
C GLU A 28 -6.98 4.10 9.18
N GLU A 29 -6.06 4.98 8.79
CA GLU A 29 -6.19 6.44 8.82
C GLU A 29 -6.38 7.05 7.41
N LEU A 30 -6.28 6.24 6.35
CA LEU A 30 -6.42 6.67 4.95
C LEU A 30 -7.90 6.83 4.58
N ASP A 31 -8.26 8.00 4.05
CA ASP A 31 -9.59 8.20 3.50
C ASP A 31 -9.77 7.49 2.16
N SER A 32 -11.03 7.26 1.78
CA SER A 32 -11.36 6.67 0.48
C SER A 32 -10.80 7.48 -0.71
N GLY A 33 -10.64 8.80 -0.53
CA GLY A 33 -10.00 9.69 -1.50
C GLY A 33 -8.51 9.41 -1.65
N ASP A 34 -7.79 9.20 -0.55
CA ASP A 34 -6.35 8.94 -0.57
C ASP A 34 -6.04 7.56 -1.15
N VAL A 35 -6.85 6.54 -0.81
CA VAL A 35 -6.73 5.21 -1.41
C VAL A 35 -6.96 5.28 -2.92
N LEU A 36 -7.97 6.03 -3.36
CA LEU A 36 -8.22 6.26 -4.78
C LEU A 36 -7.05 6.99 -5.45
N LEU A 37 -6.50 8.03 -4.81
CA LEU A 37 -5.35 8.77 -5.32
C LEU A 37 -4.11 7.87 -5.43
N LEU A 38 -3.87 7.02 -4.44
CA LEU A 38 -2.78 6.02 -4.45
C LEU A 38 -2.96 5.01 -5.58
N LEU A 39 -4.18 4.53 -5.83
CA LEU A 39 -4.48 3.61 -6.93
C LEU A 39 -4.25 4.27 -8.29
N ILE A 40 -4.69 5.52 -8.47
CA ILE A 40 -4.45 6.29 -9.69
C ILE A 40 -2.96 6.54 -9.88
N LEU A 41 -2.24 6.94 -8.82
CA LEU A 41 -0.79 7.14 -8.85
C LEU A 41 -0.04 5.85 -9.22
N LEU A 42 -0.46 4.69 -8.69
CA LEU A 42 0.11 3.39 -9.06
C LEU A 42 -0.16 3.03 -10.52
N LEU A 43 -1.37 3.30 -11.01
CA LEU A 43 -1.75 3.05 -12.41
C LEU A 43 -0.93 3.93 -13.36
N LEU A 44 -0.78 5.21 -13.03
CA LEU A 44 0.06 6.14 -13.80
C LEU A 44 1.54 5.73 -13.78
N LEU A 45 2.05 5.27 -12.64
CA LEU A 45 3.42 4.78 -12.55
C LEU A 45 3.64 3.49 -13.35
N LEU A 46 2.60 2.66 -13.48
CA LEU A 46 2.64 1.42 -14.27
C LEU A 46 2.62 1.70 -15.78
N ASP A 47 1.79 2.63 -16.24
CA ASP A 47 1.75 3.04 -17.65
C ASP A 47 2.95 3.91 -18.04
N GLY A 48 3.48 4.70 -17.11
CA GLY A 48 4.67 5.53 -17.30
C GLY A 48 4.51 6.67 -18.31
N ASP A 49 3.28 7.06 -18.63
CA ASP A 49 2.94 7.97 -19.72
C ASP A 49 3.23 9.45 -19.39
N ASP A 50 2.94 9.89 -18.16
CA ASP A 50 3.12 11.29 -17.73
C ASP A 50 3.75 11.36 -16.33
N MET A 51 5.05 11.64 -16.29
CA MET A 51 5.82 11.71 -15.04
C MET A 51 5.56 13.01 -14.27
N GLU A 52 5.25 14.10 -14.97
CA GLU A 52 4.83 15.36 -14.35
C GLU A 52 3.55 15.15 -13.54
N LEU A 53 2.58 14.41 -14.09
CA LEU A 53 1.33 14.07 -13.40
C LEU A 53 1.56 13.12 -12.22
N VAL A 54 2.40 12.10 -12.38
CA VAL A 54 2.81 11.20 -11.28
C VAL A 54 3.43 12.01 -10.13
N ILE A 55 4.34 12.93 -10.43
CA ILE A 55 4.99 13.76 -9.41
C ILE A 55 3.96 14.69 -8.76
N ALA A 56 3.10 15.35 -9.53
CA ALA A 56 2.07 16.23 -8.98
C ALA A 56 1.13 15.48 -8.04
N LEU A 57 0.62 14.31 -8.46
CA LEU A 57 -0.23 13.46 -7.63
C LEU A 57 0.51 12.92 -6.40
N GLY A 58 1.79 12.55 -6.54
CA GLY A 58 2.62 12.12 -5.41
C GLY A 58 2.83 13.24 -4.39
N LEU A 59 2.98 14.49 -4.83
CA LEU A 59 3.07 15.66 -3.96
C LEU A 59 1.74 15.99 -3.31
N ILE A 60 0.62 15.87 -4.04
CA ILE A 60 -0.74 16.02 -3.48
C ILE A 60 -0.96 14.96 -2.40
N LEU A 61 -0.57 13.71 -2.66
CA LEU A 61 -0.64 12.63 -1.68
C LEU A 61 0.23 12.98 -0.45
N LEU A 62 1.47 13.43 -0.63
CA LEU A 62 2.35 13.78 0.48
C LEU A 62 1.86 14.99 1.30
N LEU A 63 1.22 15.97 0.65
CA LEU A 63 0.75 17.21 1.26
C LEU A 63 -0.66 17.09 1.86
N GLY A 64 -1.51 16.24 1.26
CA GLY A 64 -2.88 15.97 1.70
C GLY A 64 -2.96 14.88 2.76
N PHE A 65 -1.97 13.99 2.83
CA PHE A 65 -1.88 12.95 3.86
C PHE A 65 -1.61 13.58 5.22
N GLY A 66 -2.65 13.63 6.07
CA GLY A 66 -2.59 14.27 7.38
C GLY A 66 -3.26 15.63 7.46
N GLY A 67 -4.23 15.91 6.59
CA GLY A 67 -5.25 16.92 6.89
C GLY A 67 -6.02 16.50 8.14
N ASP A 68 -5.46 16.77 9.32
CA ASP A 68 -6.20 16.74 10.57
C ASP A 68 -7.47 17.53 10.34
N GLN A 69 -8.60 16.84 10.41
CA GLN A 69 -9.90 17.44 10.56
C GLN A 69 -9.93 18.07 11.96
N THR A 70 -9.23 19.19 12.13
CA THR A 70 -9.50 20.13 13.20
C THR A 70 -10.87 20.72 12.91
N ASP A 71 -11.86 20.17 13.61
CA ASP A 71 -13.21 20.68 13.92
C ASP A 71 -13.86 21.72 12.97
#